data_AF-A0A1V5UNV3-F1
#
_entry.id   AF-A0A1V5UNV3-F1
#
_cell.length_a   1.000
_cell.length_b   1.000
_cell.length_c   1.000
_cell.angle_alpha   90.00
_cell.angle_beta   90.00
_cell.angle_gamma   90.00
#
_symmetry.space_group_name_H-M   'P 1'
#
loop_
_entity.id
_entity.type
_entity.pdbx_description
1 polymer ?
#
loop_
_entity_poly.entity_id
_entity_poly.type
_entity_poly.pdbx_seq_one_letter_code
_entity_poly.pdbx_strand_id
1 'polypeptide(L)'
;MRFKRALNLYLPAFIFILTLSTAALAAEKASPNRPDDQVTNAFKMLEKIETQVNSKSIDALTKKQFIEMLELEIERENFFIEELKERLKYFDQYLDMLEVVKSKTEELKAKLEGGAQKSRSAGRISAGSQKQITADQILDLETYANFSESKKMLEDIEKEVDQNKIDAAGKLSLVKNLTQQLVSVEKLIEETRSNKRSVEKNIIKMLEVKLRSKNLLDKFYKILK
;
A
#
# COMPACT_ATOMS: atom_id res chain seq x y z
N MET A 1 33.22 15.99 18.21
CA MET A 1 32.63 17.29 17.82
C MET A 1 32.75 17.66 16.33
N ARG A 2 33.29 16.81 15.43
CA ARG A 2 33.39 17.13 13.99
C ARG A 2 32.18 16.70 13.13
N PHE A 3 31.29 15.86 13.66
CA PHE A 3 30.05 15.43 12.96
C PHE A 3 28.89 16.43 13.04
N LYS A 4 28.92 17.39 13.98
CA LYS A 4 27.83 18.39 14.12
C LYS A 4 27.94 19.57 13.15
N ARG A 5 29.06 19.73 12.43
CA ARG A 5 29.25 20.82 11.44
C ARG A 5 28.79 20.43 10.03
N ALA A 6 28.87 19.15 9.65
CA ALA A 6 28.38 18.67 8.36
C ALA A 6 26.84 18.68 8.28
N LEU A 7 26.15 18.34 9.38
CA LEU A 7 24.68 18.35 9.45
C LEU A 7 24.07 19.75 9.18
N ASN A 8 24.80 20.82 9.52
CA ASN A 8 24.36 22.21 9.31
C ASN A 8 24.63 22.75 7.90
N LEU A 9 25.34 22.02 7.04
CA LEU A 9 25.62 22.43 5.65
C LEU A 9 24.68 21.79 4.63
N TYR A 10 24.08 20.63 4.95
CA TYR A 10 23.12 19.95 4.07
C TYR A 10 21.69 20.47 4.22
N LEU A 11 21.32 21.02 5.39
CA LEU A 11 19.97 21.52 5.63
C LEU A 11 19.60 22.75 4.76
N PRO A 12 20.49 23.75 4.54
CA PRO A 12 20.19 24.87 3.63
C PRO A 12 20.21 24.43 2.15
N ALA A 13 21.04 23.46 1.76
CA ALA A 13 21.07 22.92 0.39
C ALA A 13 19.79 22.12 0.07
N PHE A 14 19.27 21.38 1.05
CA PHE A 14 18.00 20.65 0.95
C PHE A 14 16.81 21.61 0.83
N ILE A 15 16.83 22.72 1.57
CA ILE A 15 15.79 23.77 1.48
C ILE A 15 15.87 24.50 0.13
N PHE A 16 17.07 24.78 -0.41
CA PHE A 16 17.23 25.45 -1.70
C PHE A 16 16.70 24.61 -2.87
N ILE A 17 16.96 23.29 -2.86
CA ILE A 17 16.44 22.34 -3.86
C ILE A 17 14.90 22.18 -3.75
N LEU A 18 14.35 22.19 -2.53
CA LEU A 18 12.89 22.19 -2.29
C LEU A 18 12.23 23.47 -2.80
N THR A 19 12.83 24.65 -2.59
CA THR A 19 12.24 25.92 -3.03
C THR A 19 12.28 26.12 -4.55
N LEU A 20 13.32 25.62 -5.23
CA LEU A 20 13.41 25.65 -6.70
C LEU A 20 12.44 24.69 -7.38
N SER A 21 12.04 23.61 -6.72
CA SER A 21 11.03 22.67 -7.23
C SER A 21 9.59 23.10 -6.89
N THR A 22 9.34 23.84 -5.81
CA THR A 22 8.00 24.42 -5.55
C THR A 22 7.63 25.59 -6.47
N ALA A 23 8.61 26.32 -7.02
CA ALA A 23 8.34 27.38 -7.99
C ALA A 23 7.93 26.82 -9.37
N ALA A 24 8.30 25.57 -9.69
CA ALA A 24 7.89 24.87 -10.91
C ALA A 24 6.68 23.93 -10.71
N LEU A 25 6.28 23.63 -9.46
CA LEU A 25 5.15 22.73 -9.13
C LEU A 25 3.87 23.45 -8.64
N ALA A 26 3.84 24.78 -8.57
CA ALA A 26 2.63 25.53 -8.15
C ALA A 26 1.56 25.64 -9.25
N ALA A 27 1.79 25.07 -10.44
CA ALA A 27 0.85 25.11 -11.56
C ALA A 27 0.70 23.72 -12.21
N GLU A 28 0.09 22.77 -11.51
CA GLU A 28 -1.05 22.02 -12.05
C GLU A 28 -1.59 21.03 -11.01
N LYS A 29 -2.81 21.32 -10.56
CA LYS A 29 -3.64 20.48 -9.71
C LYS A 29 -4.06 19.23 -10.49
N ALA A 30 -3.55 18.05 -10.14
CA ALA A 30 -4.26 16.78 -10.27
C ALA A 30 -3.50 15.62 -9.58
N SER A 31 -4.17 14.99 -8.61
CA SER A 31 -3.92 13.61 -8.13
C SER A 31 -2.66 13.34 -7.29
N PRO A 32 -2.72 12.35 -6.36
CA PRO A 32 -1.52 11.88 -5.68
C PRO A 32 -0.62 11.23 -6.74
N ASN A 33 0.62 11.72 -6.86
CA ASN A 33 1.63 11.19 -7.77
C ASN A 33 1.63 9.66 -7.73
N ARG A 34 1.19 9.02 -8.81
CA ARG A 34 1.22 7.57 -8.92
C ARG A 34 2.70 7.15 -8.91
N PRO A 35 3.12 6.24 -8.02
CA PRO A 35 4.51 5.76 -7.98
C PRO A 35 5.00 5.25 -9.35
N ASP A 36 4.08 4.82 -10.21
CA ASP A 36 4.35 4.44 -11.60
C ASP A 36 5.06 5.52 -12.44
N ASP A 37 4.71 6.80 -12.29
CA ASP A 37 5.28 7.88 -13.10
C ASP A 37 6.73 8.19 -12.66
N GLN A 38 7.00 8.09 -11.36
CA GLN A 38 8.33 8.31 -10.82
C GLN A 38 9.31 7.21 -11.22
N VAL A 39 8.87 5.95 -11.12
CA VAL A 39 9.65 4.77 -11.52
C VAL A 39 9.94 4.80 -13.03
N THR A 40 8.96 5.20 -13.85
CA THR A 40 9.15 5.34 -15.31
C THR A 40 10.17 6.42 -15.65
N ASN A 41 10.15 7.54 -14.93
CA ASN A 41 11.12 8.61 -15.10
C ASN A 41 12.54 8.18 -14.68
N ALA A 42 12.67 7.45 -13.57
CA ALA A 42 13.95 6.89 -13.12
C ALA A 42 14.56 5.96 -14.19
N PHE A 43 13.77 5.06 -14.78
CA PHE A 43 14.25 4.20 -15.87
C PHE A 43 14.77 4.98 -17.08
N LYS A 44 14.03 6.01 -17.53
CA LYS A 44 14.46 6.87 -18.65
C LYS A 44 15.78 7.60 -18.34
N MET A 45 15.96 8.02 -17.09
CA MET A 45 17.18 8.69 -16.66
C MET A 45 18.37 7.72 -16.66
N LEU A 46 18.21 6.52 -16.09
CA LEU A 46 19.24 5.47 -16.08
C LEU A 46 19.63 5.05 -17.50
N GLU A 47 18.68 4.97 -18.43
CA GLU A 47 18.94 4.65 -19.83
C GLU A 47 19.79 5.71 -20.55
N LYS A 48 19.52 6.99 -20.28
CA LYS A 48 20.35 8.10 -20.78
C LYS A 48 21.78 8.01 -20.24
N ILE A 49 21.93 7.77 -18.93
CA ILE A 49 23.25 7.64 -18.29
C ILE A 49 24.01 6.45 -18.87
N GLU A 50 23.35 5.31 -19.02
CA GLU A 50 23.97 4.12 -19.61
C GLU A 50 24.50 4.38 -21.02
N THR A 51 23.72 5.09 -21.84
CA THR A 51 24.13 5.48 -23.20
C THR A 51 25.36 6.38 -23.18
N GLN A 52 25.38 7.38 -22.30
CA GLN A 52 26.51 8.30 -22.14
C GLN A 52 27.78 7.59 -21.62
N VAL A 53 27.64 6.62 -20.72
CA VAL A 53 28.76 5.81 -20.23
C VAL A 53 29.34 4.96 -21.35
N ASN A 54 28.47 4.34 -22.16
CA ASN A 54 28.90 3.48 -23.27
C ASN A 54 29.56 4.30 -24.41
N SER A 55 29.21 5.58 -24.58
CA SER A 55 29.79 6.46 -25.62
C SER A 55 31.14 7.11 -25.25
N LYS A 56 31.71 6.77 -24.08
CA LYS A 56 33.08 7.11 -23.61
C LYS A 56 33.44 8.58 -23.34
N SER A 57 32.53 9.55 -23.50
CA SER A 57 32.86 10.98 -23.36
C SER A 57 32.39 11.64 -22.05
N ILE A 58 32.79 11.12 -20.89
CA ILE A 58 32.43 11.72 -19.59
C ILE A 58 33.70 12.08 -18.80
N ASP A 59 33.85 13.35 -18.42
CA ASP A 59 34.95 13.84 -17.58
C ASP A 59 34.80 13.41 -16.11
N ALA A 60 35.86 13.61 -15.31
CA ALA A 60 35.92 13.14 -13.93
C ALA A 60 34.90 13.81 -12.99
N LEU A 61 34.59 15.10 -13.20
CA LEU A 61 33.62 15.81 -12.36
C LEU A 61 32.21 15.29 -12.64
N THR A 62 31.87 15.12 -13.92
CA THR A 62 30.57 14.58 -14.33
C THR A 62 30.40 13.13 -13.88
N LYS A 63 31.46 12.30 -13.93
CA LYS A 63 31.44 10.94 -13.35
C LYS A 63 31.12 10.96 -11.85
N LYS A 64 31.76 11.85 -11.08
CA LYS A 64 31.52 11.99 -9.65
C LYS A 64 30.06 12.38 -9.36
N GLN A 65 29.52 13.33 -10.10
CA GLN A 65 28.12 13.74 -9.97
C GLN A 65 27.14 12.59 -10.27
N PHE A 66 27.41 11.77 -11.29
CA PHE A 66 26.59 10.60 -11.56
C PHE A 66 26.67 9.53 -10.48
N ILE A 67 27.85 9.31 -9.89
CA ILE A 67 28.03 8.39 -8.76
C ILE A 67 27.18 8.84 -7.56
N GLU A 68 27.31 10.12 -7.15
CA GLU A 68 26.55 10.68 -6.02
C GLU A 68 25.03 10.56 -6.25
N MET A 69 24.59 10.85 -7.47
CA MET A 69 23.19 10.74 -7.85
C MET A 69 22.67 9.28 -7.86
N LEU A 70 23.46 8.32 -8.36
CA LEU A 70 23.08 6.91 -8.33
C LEU A 70 23.00 6.37 -6.89
N GLU A 71 23.89 6.81 -6.01
CA GLU A 71 23.86 6.46 -4.58
C GLU A 71 22.60 7.01 -3.90
N LEU A 72 22.27 8.29 -4.14
CA LEU A 72 21.05 8.90 -3.64
C LEU A 72 19.78 8.22 -4.17
N GLU A 73 19.74 7.83 -5.46
CA GLU A 73 18.61 7.10 -6.02
C GLU A 73 18.45 5.72 -5.36
N ILE A 74 19.55 4.99 -5.13
CA ILE A 74 19.52 3.70 -4.41
C ILE A 74 18.98 3.86 -2.98
N GLU A 75 19.41 4.90 -2.25
CA GLU A 75 18.92 5.20 -0.90
C GLU A 75 17.43 5.54 -0.90
N ARG A 76 16.99 6.36 -1.86
CA ARG A 76 15.60 6.73 -2.05
C ARG A 76 14.72 5.51 -2.36
N GLU A 77 15.14 4.66 -3.30
CA GLU A 77 14.40 3.44 -3.66
C GLU A 77 14.33 2.47 -2.47
N ASN A 78 15.39 2.36 -1.66
CA ASN A 78 15.34 1.56 -0.42
C ASN A 78 14.26 2.03 0.53
N PHE A 79 14.16 3.35 0.75
CA PHE A 79 13.16 3.93 1.62
C PHE A 79 11.75 3.59 1.14
N PHE A 80 11.44 3.82 -0.15
CA PHE A 80 10.11 3.54 -0.69
C PHE A 80 9.76 2.06 -0.70
N ILE A 81 10.72 1.18 -1.00
CA ILE A 81 10.49 -0.26 -0.96
C ILE A 81 10.10 -0.71 0.45
N GLU A 82 10.75 -0.20 1.49
CA GLU A 82 10.40 -0.55 2.88
C GLU A 82 9.02 0.00 3.28
N GLU A 83 8.69 1.23 2.88
CA GLU A 83 7.36 1.82 3.08
C GLU A 83 6.26 0.99 2.39
N LEU A 84 6.47 0.59 1.13
CA LEU A 84 5.53 -0.24 0.38
C LEU A 84 5.40 -1.66 0.96
N LYS A 85 6.49 -2.25 1.46
CA LYS A 85 6.45 -3.54 2.18
C LYS A 85 5.67 -3.45 3.48
N GLU A 86 5.81 -2.34 4.21
CA GLU A 86 4.99 -2.11 5.39
C GLU A 86 3.50 -2.02 5.00
N ARG A 87 3.20 -1.31 3.92
CA ARG A 87 1.84 -1.23 3.36
C ARG A 87 1.28 -2.58 2.94
N LEU A 88 2.11 -3.49 2.40
CA LEU A 88 1.69 -4.86 2.07
C LEU A 88 1.16 -5.63 3.27
N LYS A 89 1.74 -5.44 4.45
CA LYS A 89 1.28 -6.12 5.67
C LYS A 89 -0.14 -5.69 6.05
N TYR A 90 -0.51 -4.44 5.79
CA TYR A 90 -1.87 -3.95 6.07
C TYR A 90 -2.91 -4.55 5.12
N PHE A 91 -2.55 -4.84 3.86
CA PHE A 91 -3.46 -5.57 2.97
C PHE A 91 -3.75 -6.98 3.47
N ASP A 92 -2.73 -7.69 3.96
CA ASP A 92 -2.92 -9.05 4.50
C ASP A 92 -3.82 -9.04 5.72
N GLN A 93 -3.57 -8.12 6.66
CA GLN A 93 -4.43 -7.94 7.83
C GLN A 93 -5.87 -7.58 7.43
N TYR A 94 -6.04 -6.73 6.42
CA TYR A 94 -7.38 -6.31 5.99
C TYR A 94 -8.14 -7.43 5.28
N LEU A 95 -7.44 -8.25 4.47
CA LEU A 95 -8.01 -9.45 3.88
C LEU A 95 -8.47 -10.44 4.96
N ASP A 96 -7.63 -10.69 5.97
CA ASP A 96 -8.00 -11.57 7.08
C ASP A 96 -9.27 -11.09 7.79
N MET A 97 -9.40 -9.78 8.01
CA MET A 97 -10.59 -9.17 8.62
C MET A 97 -11.83 -9.31 7.73
N LEU A 98 -11.71 -9.07 6.41
CA LEU A 98 -12.80 -9.27 5.46
C LEU A 98 -13.24 -10.74 5.36
N GLU A 99 -12.30 -11.69 5.49
CA GLU A 99 -12.62 -13.11 5.52
C GLU A 99 -13.39 -13.52 6.79
N VAL A 100 -13.07 -12.93 7.95
CA VAL A 100 -13.86 -13.10 9.18
C VAL A 100 -15.28 -12.57 9.01
N VAL A 101 -15.43 -11.36 8.46
CA VAL A 101 -16.74 -10.75 8.14
C VAL A 101 -17.52 -11.65 7.19
N LYS A 102 -16.90 -12.12 6.11
CA LYS A 102 -17.52 -13.04 5.15
C LYS A 102 -18.00 -14.32 5.83
N SER A 103 -17.11 -15.01 6.54
CA SER A 103 -17.43 -16.27 7.22
C SER A 103 -18.57 -16.10 8.22
N LYS A 104 -18.62 -14.98 8.94
CA LYS A 104 -19.69 -14.71 9.90
C LYS A 104 -21.03 -14.42 9.24
N THR A 105 -20.99 -13.68 8.13
CA THR A 105 -22.19 -13.40 7.31
C THR A 105 -22.80 -14.69 6.77
N GLU A 106 -21.95 -15.62 6.30
CA GLU A 106 -22.39 -16.97 5.87
C GLU A 106 -22.99 -17.78 7.03
N GLU A 107 -22.37 -17.73 8.22
CA GLU A 107 -22.87 -18.43 9.41
C GLU A 107 -24.26 -17.93 9.83
N LEU A 108 -24.44 -16.61 9.96
CA LEU A 108 -25.70 -16.00 10.36
C LEU A 108 -26.80 -16.25 9.32
N LYS A 109 -26.44 -16.18 8.02
CA LYS A 109 -27.38 -16.50 6.94
C LYS A 109 -27.84 -17.95 7.04
N ALA A 110 -26.92 -18.91 7.22
CA ALA A 110 -27.27 -20.33 7.35
C ALA A 110 -28.13 -20.60 8.60
N LYS A 111 -27.84 -19.95 9.73
CA LYS A 111 -28.65 -20.03 10.95
C LYS A 111 -30.07 -19.54 10.72
N LEU A 112 -30.23 -18.41 10.05
CA LEU A 112 -31.55 -17.90 9.67
C LEU A 112 -32.22 -18.88 8.70
N GLU A 113 -31.58 -19.32 7.64
CA GLU A 113 -32.17 -20.24 6.65
C GLU A 113 -32.50 -21.65 7.19
N GLY A 114 -32.10 -21.98 8.43
CA GLY A 114 -32.35 -23.28 9.06
C GLY A 114 -31.41 -24.37 8.56
N GLY A 115 -30.29 -23.99 7.93
CA GLY A 115 -29.25 -24.91 7.47
C GLY A 115 -28.41 -25.46 8.62
N ALA A 116 -27.87 -26.67 8.46
CA ALA A 116 -26.95 -27.26 9.42
C ALA A 116 -25.70 -26.37 9.59
N GLN A 117 -25.38 -26.05 10.85
CA GLN A 117 -24.31 -25.14 11.23
C GLN A 117 -22.95 -25.69 10.77
N LYS A 118 -22.40 -25.19 9.66
CA LYS A 118 -20.99 -25.42 9.30
C LYS A 118 -20.12 -24.56 10.20
N SER A 119 -19.90 -25.03 11.43
CA SER A 119 -19.00 -24.42 12.40
C SER A 119 -17.56 -24.38 11.84
N ARG A 120 -17.12 -23.21 11.36
CA ARG A 120 -15.69 -22.90 11.22
C ARG A 120 -15.22 -21.74 12.12
N SER A 121 -16.12 -20.98 12.75
CA SER A 121 -15.74 -19.89 13.66
C SER A 121 -16.80 -19.66 14.74
N ALA A 122 -16.76 -20.43 15.83
CA ALA A 122 -17.72 -20.33 16.94
C ALA A 122 -17.52 -19.11 17.87
N GLY A 123 -17.02 -17.99 17.34
CA GLY A 123 -16.76 -16.75 18.08
C GLY A 123 -17.72 -15.62 17.68
N ARG A 124 -17.94 -14.68 18.60
CA ARG A 124 -18.57 -13.39 18.27
C ARG A 124 -17.67 -12.61 17.32
N ILE A 125 -18.25 -11.85 16.40
CA ILE A 125 -17.46 -11.01 15.47
C ILE A 125 -16.62 -9.94 16.22
N SER A 126 -17.07 -9.56 17.41
CA SER A 126 -16.38 -8.65 18.34
C SER A 126 -15.27 -9.31 19.18
N ALA A 127 -15.21 -10.65 19.23
CA ALA A 127 -14.22 -11.39 20.03
C ALA A 127 -12.92 -11.71 19.26
N GLY A 128 -12.83 -11.31 17.98
CA GLY A 128 -11.62 -11.45 17.18
C GLY A 128 -10.51 -10.54 17.73
N SER A 129 -9.49 -11.14 18.33
CA SER A 129 -8.25 -10.49 18.80
C SER A 129 -7.35 -9.95 17.68
N GLN A 130 -7.85 -9.84 16.45
CA GLN A 130 -7.13 -9.23 15.34
C GLN A 130 -6.93 -7.74 15.65
N LYS A 131 -5.67 -7.30 15.65
CA LYS A 131 -5.29 -5.89 15.80
C LYS A 131 -6.21 -5.05 14.90
N GLN A 132 -6.97 -4.14 15.49
CA GLN A 132 -7.76 -3.18 14.73
C GLN A 132 -6.80 -2.40 13.82
N ILE A 133 -6.99 -2.57 12.52
CA ILE A 133 -6.37 -1.70 11.52
C ILE A 133 -6.96 -0.31 11.73
N THR A 134 -6.13 0.72 11.86
CA THR A 134 -6.60 2.11 11.94
C THR A 134 -6.89 2.64 10.54
N ALA A 135 -7.69 3.71 10.45
CA ALA A 135 -8.06 4.29 9.16
C ALA A 135 -6.82 4.73 8.33
N ASP A 136 -5.73 5.06 9.03
CA ASP A 136 -4.43 5.45 8.47
C ASP A 136 -3.66 4.26 7.84
N GLN A 137 -4.03 3.03 8.19
CA GLN A 137 -3.42 1.79 7.71
C GLN A 137 -4.18 1.19 6.52
N ILE A 138 -5.42 1.64 6.27
CA ILE A 138 -6.18 1.30 5.06
C ILE A 138 -5.85 2.29 3.95
N LEU A 139 -5.94 1.83 2.70
CA LEU A 139 -5.60 2.58 1.50
C LEU A 139 -6.24 3.99 1.45
N ASP A 140 -7.46 4.12 1.97
CA ASP A 140 -8.17 5.37 2.19
C ASP A 140 -9.19 5.25 3.34
N LEU A 141 -9.65 6.40 3.84
CA LEU A 141 -10.59 6.53 4.96
C LEU A 141 -12.02 6.02 4.62
N GLU A 142 -12.43 6.11 3.37
CA GLU A 142 -13.75 5.70 2.86
C GLU A 142 -13.89 4.17 2.89
N THR A 143 -12.84 3.46 2.47
CA THR A 143 -12.75 2.00 2.54
C THR A 143 -12.82 1.52 4.00
N TYR A 144 -12.17 2.23 4.92
CA TYR A 144 -12.26 1.93 6.36
C TYR A 144 -13.66 2.19 6.94
N ALA A 145 -14.30 3.32 6.57
CA ALA A 145 -15.65 3.64 7.00
C ALA A 145 -16.65 2.56 6.56
N ASN A 146 -16.58 2.15 5.28
CA ASN A 146 -17.43 1.10 4.72
C ASN A 146 -17.24 -0.26 5.44
N PHE A 147 -15.99 -0.61 5.77
CA PHE A 147 -15.71 -1.80 6.57
C PHE A 147 -16.31 -1.71 7.98
N SER A 148 -16.11 -0.58 8.67
CA SER A 148 -16.61 -0.35 10.02
C SER A 148 -18.14 -0.42 10.10
N GLU A 149 -18.83 0.17 9.12
CA GLU A 149 -20.29 0.10 9.01
C GLU A 149 -20.77 -1.34 8.76
N SER A 150 -20.11 -2.06 7.84
CA SER A 150 -20.42 -3.47 7.55
C SER A 150 -20.23 -4.35 8.78
N LYS A 151 -19.13 -4.15 9.54
CA LYS A 151 -18.89 -4.88 10.80
C LYS A 151 -19.96 -4.58 11.85
N LYS A 152 -20.32 -3.31 12.04
CA LYS A 152 -21.34 -2.90 13.02
C LYS A 152 -22.71 -3.49 12.68
N MET A 153 -23.10 -3.47 11.41
CA MET A 153 -24.34 -4.07 10.93
C MET A 153 -24.40 -5.58 11.27
N LEU A 154 -23.29 -6.31 11.09
CA LEU A 154 -23.19 -7.72 11.48
C LEU A 154 -23.31 -7.95 12.99
N GLU A 155 -22.68 -7.09 13.80
CA GLU A 155 -22.80 -7.16 15.27
C GLU A 155 -24.25 -6.97 15.73
N ASP A 156 -24.98 -6.08 15.07
CA ASP A 156 -26.37 -5.81 15.41
C ASP A 156 -27.28 -6.97 14.96
N ILE A 157 -27.05 -7.55 13.78
CA ILE A 157 -27.75 -8.76 13.32
C ILE A 157 -27.44 -9.97 14.24
N GLU A 158 -26.19 -10.14 14.67
CA GLU A 158 -25.80 -11.21 15.62
C GLU A 158 -26.58 -11.10 16.93
N LYS A 159 -26.73 -9.88 17.47
CA LYS A 159 -27.54 -9.63 18.69
C LYS A 159 -29.02 -9.93 18.49
N GLU A 160 -29.59 -9.56 17.35
CA GLU A 160 -31.01 -9.83 17.05
C GLU A 160 -31.29 -11.33 16.94
N VAL A 161 -30.39 -12.08 16.30
CA VAL A 161 -30.46 -13.53 16.18
C VAL A 161 -30.33 -14.20 17.55
N ASP A 162 -29.35 -13.79 18.36
CA ASP A 162 -29.13 -14.33 19.71
C ASP A 162 -30.34 -14.09 20.66
N GLN A 163 -31.09 -12.99 20.45
CA GLN A 163 -32.27 -12.67 21.26
C GLN A 163 -33.52 -13.47 20.87
N ASN A 164 -33.52 -14.26 19.80
CA ASN A 164 -34.67 -15.02 19.29
C ASN A 164 -35.95 -14.15 19.07
N LYS A 165 -35.80 -12.85 18.84
CA LYS A 165 -36.90 -11.89 18.65
C LYS A 165 -37.26 -11.65 17.18
N ILE A 166 -37.01 -12.61 16.31
CA ILE A 166 -37.16 -12.44 14.86
C ILE A 166 -38.44 -13.12 14.40
N ASP A 167 -39.37 -12.34 13.87
CA ASP A 167 -40.56 -12.85 13.20
C ASP A 167 -40.25 -13.34 11.77
N ALA A 168 -41.20 -14.01 11.11
CA ALA A 168 -40.98 -14.58 9.79
C ALA A 168 -40.65 -13.52 8.72
N ALA A 169 -41.22 -12.32 8.83
CA ALA A 169 -40.96 -11.21 7.91
C ALA A 169 -39.57 -10.57 8.14
N GLY A 170 -39.19 -10.34 9.40
CA GLY A 170 -37.87 -9.87 9.80
C GLY A 170 -36.77 -10.84 9.39
N LYS A 171 -37.03 -12.15 9.49
CA LYS A 171 -36.14 -13.20 9.01
C LYS A 171 -35.81 -13.08 7.52
N LEU A 172 -36.82 -12.88 6.67
CA LEU A 172 -36.65 -12.67 5.23
C LEU A 172 -35.86 -11.41 4.91
N SER A 173 -36.14 -10.32 5.63
CA SER A 173 -35.41 -9.04 5.50
C SER A 173 -33.93 -9.20 5.87
N LEU A 174 -33.64 -9.86 6.98
CA LEU A 174 -32.27 -10.10 7.45
C LEU A 174 -31.47 -10.98 6.49
N VAL A 175 -32.08 -12.04 5.94
CA VAL A 175 -31.42 -12.88 4.92
C VAL A 175 -31.08 -12.08 3.65
N LYS A 176 -31.98 -11.18 3.22
CA LYS A 176 -31.72 -10.27 2.09
C LYS A 176 -30.55 -9.33 2.39
N ASN A 177 -30.53 -8.73 3.57
CA ASN A 177 -29.46 -7.83 4.01
C ASN A 177 -28.10 -8.54 4.08
N LEU A 178 -28.04 -9.74 4.68
CA LEU A 178 -26.84 -10.56 4.74
C LEU A 178 -26.37 -10.98 3.33
N THR A 179 -27.29 -11.26 2.42
CA THR A 179 -26.95 -11.59 1.02
C THR A 179 -26.33 -10.39 0.29
N GLN A 180 -26.88 -9.19 0.47
CA GLN A 180 -26.29 -7.96 -0.08
C GLN A 180 -24.91 -7.68 0.52
N GLN A 181 -24.76 -7.91 1.83
CA GLN A 181 -23.50 -7.76 2.52
C GLN A 181 -22.43 -8.74 2.02
N LEU A 182 -22.76 -10.00 1.76
CA LEU A 182 -21.83 -10.96 1.15
C LEU A 182 -21.28 -10.45 -0.18
N VAL A 183 -22.16 -9.96 -1.06
CA VAL A 183 -21.74 -9.40 -2.36
C VAL A 183 -20.81 -8.18 -2.16
N SER A 184 -21.13 -7.31 -1.21
CA SER A 184 -20.28 -6.16 -0.89
C SER A 184 -18.91 -6.57 -0.37
N VAL A 185 -18.85 -7.53 0.57
CA VAL A 185 -17.60 -8.05 1.14
C VAL A 185 -16.75 -8.75 0.08
N GLU A 186 -17.36 -9.52 -0.81
CA GLU A 186 -16.64 -10.16 -1.93
C GLU A 186 -16.01 -9.13 -2.88
N LYS A 187 -16.73 -8.05 -3.17
CA LYS A 187 -16.19 -6.93 -3.96
C LYS A 187 -15.00 -6.28 -3.27
N LEU A 188 -15.11 -5.99 -1.97
CA LEU A 188 -14.02 -5.41 -1.18
C LEU A 188 -12.79 -6.34 -1.13
N ILE A 189 -12.98 -7.66 -1.03
CA ILE A 189 -11.89 -8.64 -1.08
C ILE A 189 -11.16 -8.56 -2.43
N GLU A 190 -11.89 -8.55 -3.55
CA GLU A 190 -11.26 -8.51 -4.87
C GLU A 190 -10.55 -7.17 -5.14
N GLU A 191 -11.15 -6.06 -4.74
CA GLU A 191 -10.52 -4.73 -4.80
C GLU A 191 -9.23 -4.70 -3.96
N THR A 192 -9.27 -5.24 -2.75
CA THR A 192 -8.10 -5.33 -1.86
C THR A 192 -7.00 -6.21 -2.47
N ARG A 193 -7.34 -7.35 -3.07
CA ARG A 193 -6.39 -8.22 -3.79
C ARG A 193 -5.80 -7.55 -5.02
N SER A 194 -6.61 -6.81 -5.78
CA SER A 194 -6.16 -6.03 -6.93
C SER A 194 -5.15 -4.95 -6.50
N ASN A 195 -5.48 -4.20 -5.44
CA ASN A 195 -4.63 -3.17 -4.88
C ASN A 195 -3.32 -3.74 -4.32
N LYS A 196 -3.37 -4.86 -3.61
CA LYS A 196 -2.18 -5.59 -3.14
C LYS A 196 -1.25 -5.96 -4.31
N ARG A 197 -1.80 -6.58 -5.37
CA ARG A 197 -1.04 -6.95 -6.59
C ARG A 197 -0.43 -5.72 -7.27
N SER A 198 -1.11 -4.59 -7.27
CA SER A 198 -0.59 -3.33 -7.81
C SER A 198 0.64 -2.84 -7.01
N VAL A 199 0.55 -2.86 -5.68
CA VAL A 199 1.67 -2.48 -4.81
C VAL A 199 2.85 -3.44 -4.95
N GLU A 200 2.62 -4.75 -5.03
CA GLU A 200 3.68 -5.74 -5.29
C GLU A 200 4.41 -5.47 -6.61
N LYS A 201 3.68 -5.13 -7.69
CA LYS A 201 4.28 -4.75 -8.97
C LYS A 201 5.16 -3.50 -8.84
N ASN A 202 4.72 -2.50 -8.07
CA ASN A 202 5.51 -1.29 -7.87
C ASN A 202 6.82 -1.57 -7.13
N ILE A 203 6.78 -2.42 -6.09
CA ILE A 203 7.99 -2.87 -5.38
C ILE A 203 8.96 -3.55 -6.35
N ILE A 204 8.47 -4.43 -7.23
CA ILE A 204 9.30 -5.12 -8.22
C ILE A 204 9.98 -4.11 -9.15
N LYS A 205 9.24 -3.14 -9.70
CA LYS A 205 9.84 -2.13 -10.58
C LYS A 205 10.88 -1.27 -9.85
N MET A 206 10.64 -0.91 -8.59
CA MET A 206 11.62 -0.15 -7.78
C MET A 206 12.89 -0.98 -7.51
N LEU A 207 12.75 -2.28 -7.27
CA LEU A 207 13.90 -3.19 -7.14
C LEU A 207 14.73 -3.26 -8.43
N GLU A 208 14.08 -3.25 -9.59
CA GLU A 208 14.75 -3.19 -10.89
C GLU A 208 15.54 -1.88 -11.08
N VAL A 209 14.96 -0.73 -10.73
CA VAL A 209 15.64 0.58 -10.73
C VAL A 209 16.88 0.52 -9.83
N LYS A 210 16.73 0.03 -8.60
CA LYS A 210 17.83 -0.12 -7.64
C LYS A 210 18.95 -1.02 -8.18
N LEU A 211 18.62 -2.17 -8.75
CA LEU A 211 19.60 -3.10 -9.32
C LEU A 211 20.36 -2.47 -10.49
N ARG A 212 19.65 -1.79 -11.40
CA ARG A 212 20.27 -1.13 -12.55
C ARG A 212 21.17 0.03 -12.11
N SER A 213 20.74 0.80 -11.12
CA SER A 213 21.55 1.88 -10.52
C SER A 213 22.84 1.34 -9.91
N LYS A 214 22.76 0.22 -9.17
CA LYS A 214 23.92 -0.46 -8.59
C LYS A 214 24.89 -0.96 -9.67
N ASN A 215 24.38 -1.56 -10.74
CA ASN A 215 25.21 -2.02 -11.85
C ASN A 215 25.93 -0.87 -12.55
N LEU A 216 25.28 0.29 -12.71
CA LEU A 216 25.91 1.49 -13.27
C LEU A 216 26.99 2.04 -12.33
N LEU A 217 26.70 2.09 -11.03
CA LEU A 217 27.66 2.49 -10.00
C LEU A 217 28.93 1.61 -10.04
N ASP A 218 28.77 0.30 -10.15
CA ASP A 218 29.88 -0.65 -10.28
C ASP A 218 30.71 -0.41 -11.57
N LYS A 219 30.06 -0.06 -12.69
CA LYS A 219 30.76 0.32 -13.94
C LYS A 219 31.59 1.59 -13.74
N PHE A 220 31.03 2.62 -13.11
CA PHE A 220 31.76 3.86 -12.82
C PHE A 220 32.96 3.63 -11.89
N TYR A 221 32.79 2.85 -10.83
CA TYR A 221 33.90 2.53 -9.91
C TYR A 221 35.02 1.73 -10.58
N LYS A 222 34.70 0.84 -11.52
CA LYS A 222 35.72 0.12 -12.31
C LYS A 222 36.51 1.04 -13.24
N ILE A 223 35.90 2.10 -13.77
CA ILE A 223 36.56 3.08 -14.64
C ILE A 223 37.48 4.02 -13.83
N LEU A 224 37.24 4.19 -12.54
CA LEU A 224 38.05 5.03 -11.65
C LEU A 224 39.28 4.33 -11.06
N LYS A 225 39.37 3.00 -11.17
CA LYS A 225 40.55 2.19 -10.79
C LYS A 225 41.51 2.05 -11.95
#